data_AF-A0A381YU63-F1
#
_entry.id   AF-A0A381YU63-F1
#
_cell.length_a   1.000
_cell.length_b   1.000
_cell.length_c   1.000
_cell.angle_alpha   90.00
_cell.angle_beta   90.00
_cell.angle_gamma   90.00
#
_symmetry.space_group_name_H-M   'P 1'
#
loop_
_entity.id
_entity.type
_entity.pdbx_description
1 polymer ?
#
loop_
_entity_poly.entity_id
_entity_poly.type
_entity_poly.pdbx_seq_one_letter_code
_entity_poly.pdbx_strand_id
1 'polypeptide(L)' 'MKAKLEFNLPAEEEQFNAATKAMDWALLVWDLDQQCRDWSKYENHGFNDVQETLQGVRRVIYEAMVEKGVIFPS' A
#
# COMPACT_ATOMS: atom_id res chain seq x y z
N MET A 1 -20.78 -10.36 22.56
CA MET A 1 -21.41 -9.02 22.50
C MET A 1 -21.96 -8.80 21.10
N LYS A 2 -23.11 -8.13 20.97
CA LYS A 2 -23.66 -7.68 19.67
C LYS A 2 -23.86 -6.18 19.77
N ALA A 3 -23.23 -5.42 18.87
CA ALA A 3 -23.42 -3.98 18.73
C ALA A 3 -24.01 -3.70 17.35
N LYS A 4 -24.93 -2.73 17.25
CA LYS A 4 -25.38 -2.15 15.99
C LYS A 4 -24.65 -0.83 15.82
N LEU A 5 -23.84 -0.71 14.77
CA LEU A 5 -23.24 0.56 14.35
C LEU A 5 -24.26 1.24 13.42
N GLU A 6 -24.75 2.41 13.81
CA GLU A 6 -25.50 3.29 12.92
C GLU A 6 -24.50 4.19 12.22
N PHE A 7 -24.49 4.13 10.89
CA PHE A 7 -23.48 4.76 10.05
C PHE A 7 -24.11 5.94 9.29
N ASN A 8 -23.53 7.14 9.42
CA ASN A 8 -24.03 8.33 8.74
C ASN A 8 -23.29 8.48 7.41
N LEU A 9 -23.83 7.84 6.36
CA LEU A 9 -23.15 7.59 5.08
C LEU A 9 -22.56 8.79 4.32
N PRO A 10 -22.93 10.07 4.54
CA PRO A 10 -22.19 11.18 3.93
C PRO A 10 -20.95 11.63 4.73
N ALA A 11 -20.97 11.48 6.06
CA ALA A 11 -19.96 12.05 6.94
C ALA A 11 -18.85 11.04 7.30
N GLU A 12 -19.17 9.75 7.31
CA GLU A 12 -18.27 8.71 7.79
C GLU A 12 -17.67 7.85 6.67
N GLU A 13 -18.10 8.04 5.41
CA GLU A 13 -17.70 7.25 4.24
C GLU A 13 -16.17 7.12 4.10
N GLU A 14 -15.44 8.21 4.32
CA GLU A 14 -13.97 8.21 4.28
C GLU A 14 -13.36 7.31 5.37
N GLN A 15 -13.87 7.40 6.60
CA GLN A 15 -13.37 6.59 7.72
C GLN A 15 -13.69 5.10 7.53
N PHE A 16 -14.84 4.77 6.96
CA PHE A 16 -15.19 3.38 6.64
C PHE A 16 -14.38 2.83 5.48
N ASN A 17 -14.18 3.61 4.41
CA ASN A 17 -13.33 3.20 3.30
C ASN A 17 -11.87 3.01 3.76
N ALA A 18 -11.36 3.91 4.60
CA ALA A 18 -10.04 3.77 5.22
C ALA A 18 -9.96 2.52 6.10
N ALA A 19 -10.95 2.27 6.96
CA ALA A 19 -10.96 1.12 7.86
C ALA A 19 -11.07 -0.22 7.11
N THR A 20 -11.90 -0.28 6.07
CA THR A 20 -12.07 -1.49 5.25
C THR A 20 -10.85 -1.80 4.39
N LYS A 21 -10.08 -0.77 4.00
CA LYS A 21 -8.84 -0.89 3.21
C LYS A 21 -7.56 -0.89 4.03
N ALA A 22 -7.64 -0.77 5.35
CA ALA A 22 -6.47 -0.69 6.22
C ALA A 22 -5.57 -1.93 6.13
N MET A 23 -6.16 -3.13 6.04
CA MET A 23 -5.39 -4.37 5.90
C MET A 23 -4.70 -4.47 4.54
N ASP A 24 -5.38 -4.04 3.47
CA ASP A 24 -4.81 -3.99 2.12
C ASP A 24 -3.57 -3.09 2.09
N TRP A 25 -3.64 -1.93 2.75
CA TRP A 25 -2.51 -1.02 2.94
C TRP A 25 -1.38 -1.63 3.79
N ALA A 26 -1.70 -2.35 4.87
CA ALA A 26 -0.70 -3.01 5.70
C ALA A 26 0.08 -4.08 4.91
N LEU A 27 -0.63 -4.88 4.09
CA LEU A 27 -0.01 -5.86 3.21
C LEU A 27 0.84 -5.19 2.11
N LEU A 28 0.41 -4.04 1.59
CA LEU A 28 1.19 -3.29 0.60
C LEU A 28 2.54 -2.86 1.18
N VAL A 29 2.55 -2.31 2.39
CA VAL A 29 3.79 -1.90 3.07
C VAL A 29 4.68 -3.11 3.35
N TRP A 30 4.08 -4.24 3.73
CA TRP A 30 4.81 -5.49 3.91
C TRP A 30 5.51 -5.96 2.63
N ASP A 31 4.78 -6.00 1.51
CA ASP A 31 5.32 -6.44 0.21
C ASP A 31 6.44 -5.51 -0.27
N LEU A 32 6.29 -4.20 -0.04
CA LEU A 32 7.34 -3.22 -0.34
C LEU A 32 8.61 -3.47 0.48
N ASP A 33 8.50 -3.74 1.78
CA ASP A 33 9.64 -4.06 2.65
C ASP A 33 10.36 -5.34 2.19
N GLN A 34 9.60 -6.40 1.88
CA GLN A 34 10.18 -7.63 1.35
C GLN A 34 10.93 -7.37 0.05
N GLN A 35 10.36 -6.57 -0.86
CA GLN A 35 11.01 -6.24 -2.13
C GLN A 35 12.32 -5.45 -1.92
N CYS A 36 12.31 -4.45 -1.03
CA CYS A 36 13.50 -3.68 -0.70
C CYS A 36 14.59 -4.56 -0.08
N ARG A 37 14.20 -5.48 0.80
CA ARG A 37 15.11 -6.43 1.42
C ARG A 37 15.73 -7.38 0.38
N ASP A 38 14.94 -7.89 -0.55
CA ASP A 38 15.43 -8.77 -1.61
C ASP A 38 16.43 -8.05 -2.53
N TRP A 39 16.11 -6.82 -2.93
CA TRP A 39 17.02 -5.96 -3.68
C TRP A 39 18.33 -5.72 -2.95
N SER A 40 18.27 -5.41 -1.65
CA SER A 40 19.47 -5.18 -0.84
C SER A 40 20.28 -6.46 -0.59
N LYS A 41 19.63 -7.63 -0.53
CA LYS A 41 20.30 -8.90 -0.21
C LYS A 41 20.97 -9.53 -1.42
N TYR A 42 20.34 -9.43 -2.59
CA TYR A 42 20.78 -10.15 -3.79
C TYR A 42 21.30 -9.22 -4.90
N GLU A 43 21.28 -7.90 -4.70
CA GLU A 43 21.68 -6.88 -5.70
C GLU A 43 21.00 -7.10 -7.07
N ASN A 44 19.78 -7.65 -7.05
CA ASN A 44 19.05 -8.09 -8.25
C ASN A 44 18.08 -7.03 -8.79
N HIS A 45 18.26 -5.78 -8.39
CA HIS A 45 17.33 -4.69 -8.66
C HIS A 45 17.58 -4.01 -10.02
N GLY A 46 18.79 -4.13 -10.57
CA GLY A 46 19.14 -3.57 -11.89
C GLY A 46 19.14 -2.05 -11.97
N PHE A 47 19.26 -1.36 -10.83
CA PHE A 47 19.34 0.11 -10.74
C PHE A 47 20.80 0.56 -10.70
N ASN A 48 21.12 1.57 -11.50
CA ASN A 48 22.47 2.13 -11.62
C ASN A 48 22.71 3.27 -10.63
N ASP A 49 21.64 3.93 -10.18
CA ASP A 49 21.71 5.04 -9.24
C ASP A 49 20.51 5.11 -8.29
N VAL A 50 20.58 6.09 -7.37
CA VAL A 50 19.53 6.33 -6.37
C VAL A 50 18.22 6.80 -7.00
N GLN A 51 18.25 7.57 -8.09
CA GLN A 51 17.03 8.04 -8.76
C GLN A 51 16.28 6.88 -9.41
N GLU A 52 16.98 5.98 -10.11
CA GLU A 52 16.40 4.76 -10.65
C GLU A 52 15.81 3.88 -9.55
N THR A 53 16.49 3.77 -8.41
CA THR A 53 16.00 3.04 -7.24
C THR A 53 14.70 3.65 -6.70
N LEU A 54 14.63 4.97 -6.55
CA LEU A 54 13.42 5.67 -6.09
C LEU A 54 12.26 5.47 -7.07
N GLN A 55 12.52 5.52 -8.38
CA GLN A 55 11.49 5.24 -9.39
C GLN A 55 11.03 3.78 -9.36
N GLY A 56 11.96 2.85 -9.12
CA GLY A 56 11.67 1.43 -8.92
C GLY A 56 10.74 1.20 -7.72
N VAL A 57 11.05 1.79 -6.57
CA VAL A 57 10.20 1.75 -5.37
C VAL A 57 8.82 2.32 -5.66
N ARG A 58 8.73 3.48 -6.32
CA ARG A 58 7.45 4.08 -6.69
C ARG A 58 6.63 3.14 -7.58
N ARG A 59 7.26 2.51 -8.58
CA ARG A 59 6.60 1.55 -9.46
C ARG A 59 6.02 0.36 -8.70
N VAL A 60 6.79 -0.24 -7.79
CA VAL A 60 6.31 -1.35 -6.94
C VAL A 60 5.10 -0.92 -6.11
N ILE A 61 5.12 0.28 -5.54
CA ILE A 61 3.97 0.82 -4.81
C ILE A 61 2.74 0.89 -5.72
N TYR A 62 2.84 1.51 -6.91
CA TYR A 62 1.70 1.63 -7.82
C TYR A 62 1.19 0.26 -8.31
N GLU A 63 2.09 -0.69 -8.62
CA GLU A 63 1.72 -2.06 -9.01
C GLU A 63 0.95 -2.77 -7.88
N ALA A 64 1.45 -2.69 -6.64
CA ALA A 64 0.79 -3.27 -5.47
C ALA A 64 -0.55 -2.57 -5.14
N MET A 65 -0.65 -1.27 -5.38
CA MET A 65 -1.91 -0.52 -5.20
C MET A 65 -2.98 -0.98 -6.19
N VAL A 66 -2.61 -1.19 -7.45
CA VAL A 66 -3.51 -1.71 -8.49
C VAL A 66 -3.96 -3.13 -8.16
N GLU A 67 -3.04 -4.00 -7.72
CA GLU A 67 -3.35 -5.39 -7.35
C GLU A 67 -4.32 -5.46 -6.17
N LYS A 68 -4.13 -4.63 -5.13
CA LYS A 68 -4.96 -4.65 -3.92
C LYS A 68 -6.20 -3.74 -4.01
N GLY A 69 -6.37 -3.02 -5.12
CA GLY A 69 -7.50 -2.11 -5.34
C GLY A 69 -7.56 -1.00 -4.29
N VAL A 70 -6.41 -0.40 -3.98
CA VAL A 70 -6.30 0.75 -3.08
C VAL A 70 -5.83 1.98 -3.86
N ILE A 71 -6.28 3.16 -3.44
CA ILE A 71 -5.88 4.45 -4.02
C ILE A 71 -5.29 5.33 -2.93
N PHE A 72 -4.43 6.26 -3.32
CA PHE A 72 -3.94 7.25 -2.36
C PHE A 72 -5.12 8.05 -1.79
N PRO A 73 -5.09 8.38 -0.49
CA PRO A 73 -6.04 9.31 0.09
C PRO A 73 -6.05 10.62 -0.69
N SER A 74 -7.24 11.17 -0.96
CA SER A 74 -7.46 12.44 -1.67
C SER A 74 -7.49 13.63 -0.72
#